data_AF-A0A9D9I2Z1-F1
#
_entry.id   AF-A0A9D9I2Z1-F1
#
_cell.length_a   1.000
_cell.length_b   1.000
_cell.length_c   1.000
_cell.angle_alpha   90.00
_cell.angle_beta   90.00
_cell.angle_gamma   90.00
#
_symmetry.space_group_name_H-M   'P 1'
#
loop_
_entity.id
_entity.type
_entity.pdbx_description
1 polymer ?
#
loop_
_entity_poly.entity_id
_entity_poly.type
_entity_poly.pdbx_seq_one_letter_code
_entity_poly.pdbx_strand_id
1 'polypeptide(L)'
;MDYASQLESPKWHKRRDEILARDKHKCRMCGKGKSIWTKHNDKFYNLGIDHSCSEITTDDIFTTKFSTIEFKSLIHSNRIEILRINQESETYVAVSDNGILGVMDSNTANALKSGLEPSKVEWNLVRHKSGMLYFLVNLKDADLSKVKAKTAYLTETPLFLNVHHKHYIIQHKAWEYDDEDLITLCNECHAKVHQSIGAPVYSDKNGFVKEIPLTPCLRCGGTGYFPEYKHVEHGICFRCRGARFEELIQYMPNLDKAPKEDLPF
;
A
#
# COMPACT_ATOMS: atom_id res chain seq x y z
N MET A 1 8.22 13.94 25.09
CA MET A 1 8.42 12.87 24.09
C MET A 1 8.09 13.51 22.76
N ASP A 2 9.10 13.75 21.94
CA ASP A 2 8.88 14.30 20.60
C ASP A 2 8.02 13.35 19.75
N TYR A 3 7.45 13.88 18.67
CA TYR A 3 6.53 13.12 17.81
C TYR A 3 7.18 11.88 17.20
N ALA A 4 8.46 11.93 16.83
CA ALA A 4 9.16 10.77 16.27
C ALA A 4 9.27 9.63 17.29
N SER A 5 9.64 9.96 18.53
CA SER A 5 9.65 9.02 19.66
C SER A 5 8.27 8.42 19.97
N GLN A 6 7.18 9.16 19.73
CA GLN A 6 5.83 8.60 19.86
C GLN A 6 5.54 7.52 18.82
N LEU A 7 6.04 7.67 17.59
CA LEU A 7 5.85 6.70 16.51
C LEU A 7 6.63 5.39 16.73
N GLU A 8 7.61 5.38 17.63
CA GLU A 8 8.33 4.17 18.02
C GLU A 8 7.72 3.49 19.26
N SER A 9 6.74 4.12 19.90
CA SER A 9 6.15 3.63 21.14
C SER A 9 5.28 2.37 20.92
N PRO A 10 5.27 1.41 21.87
CA PRO A 10 4.37 0.26 21.80
C PRO A 10 2.89 0.63 21.70
N LYS A 11 2.49 1.77 22.30
CA LYS A 11 1.12 2.28 22.24
C LYS A 11 0.73 2.67 20.82
N TRP A 12 1.62 3.37 20.12
CA TRP A 12 1.40 3.70 18.71
C TRP A 12 1.43 2.47 17.82
N HIS A 13 2.37 1.54 18.02
CA HIS A 13 2.39 0.29 17.24
C HIS A 13 1.06 -0.47 17.35
N LYS A 14 0.55 -0.63 18.58
CA LYS A 14 -0.76 -1.26 18.82
C LYS A 14 -1.88 -0.51 18.11
N ARG A 15 -1.97 0.82 18.29
CA ARG A 15 -3.00 1.64 17.65
C ARG A 15 -2.91 1.58 16.12
N ARG A 16 -1.69 1.60 15.58
CA ARG A 16 -1.43 1.49 14.15
C ARG A 16 -1.95 0.18 13.59
N ASP A 17 -1.71 -0.93 14.28
CA ASP A 17 -2.16 -2.26 13.84
C ASP A 17 -3.69 -2.39 13.93
N GLU A 18 -4.34 -1.81 14.96
CA GLU A 18 -5.80 -1.73 15.06
C GLU A 18 -6.42 -1.00 13.86
N ILE A 19 -5.87 0.17 13.49
CA ILE A 19 -6.37 0.95 12.35
C ILE A 19 -6.12 0.25 11.01
N LEU A 20 -4.95 -0.38 10.83
CA LEU A 20 -4.67 -1.18 9.64
C LEU A 20 -5.64 -2.37 9.53
N ALA A 21 -5.94 -3.05 10.63
CA ALA A 21 -6.89 -4.15 10.67
C ALA A 21 -8.32 -3.68 10.32
N ARG A 22 -8.79 -2.59 10.94
CA ARG A 22 -10.08 -1.94 10.64
C ARG A 22 -10.21 -1.61 9.16
N ASP A 23 -9.15 -1.06 8.58
CA ASP A 23 -9.12 -0.65 7.17
C ASP A 23 -8.79 -1.80 6.21
N LYS A 24 -8.72 -3.04 6.72
CA LYS A 24 -8.46 -4.28 5.96
C LYS A 24 -7.13 -4.27 5.22
N HIS A 25 -6.10 -3.69 5.82
CA HIS A 25 -4.74 -3.60 5.29
C HIS A 25 -4.67 -3.06 3.85
N LYS A 26 -5.51 -2.05 3.56
CA LYS A 26 -5.52 -1.36 2.26
C LYS A 26 -5.66 0.15 2.42
N CYS A 27 -5.12 0.88 1.45
CA CYS A 27 -5.34 2.32 1.34
C CYS A 27 -6.84 2.60 1.19
N ARG A 28 -7.38 3.46 2.05
CA ARG A 28 -8.79 3.87 2.01
C ARG A 28 -9.13 4.83 0.88
N MET A 29 -8.11 5.39 0.22
CA MET A 29 -8.26 6.29 -0.92
C MET A 29 -8.17 5.57 -2.27
N CYS A 30 -7.11 4.78 -2.50
CA CYS A 30 -6.88 4.11 -3.78
C CYS A 30 -7.11 2.60 -3.76
N GLY A 31 -7.43 2.00 -2.61
CA GLY A 31 -7.69 0.57 -2.48
C GLY A 31 -6.45 -0.34 -2.56
N LYS A 32 -5.26 0.15 -2.91
CA LYS A 32 -4.03 -0.66 -2.96
C LYS A 32 -3.58 -1.12 -1.57
N GLY A 33 -3.23 -2.40 -1.44
CA GLY A 33 -2.53 -2.97 -0.28
C GLY A 33 -1.03 -2.74 -0.34
N LYS A 34 -0.29 -3.08 0.72
CA LYS A 34 1.19 -2.98 0.78
C LYS A 34 1.85 -3.82 -0.33
N SER A 35 2.91 -3.31 -0.95
CA SER A 35 3.69 -4.08 -1.93
C SER A 35 4.70 -5.01 -1.25
N ILE A 36 5.04 -6.10 -1.93
CA ILE A 36 6.22 -6.91 -1.68
C ILE A 36 7.28 -6.63 -2.74
N TRP A 37 8.53 -6.86 -2.35
CA TRP A 37 9.69 -6.69 -3.21
C TRP A 37 10.16 -8.04 -3.74
N THR A 38 10.44 -8.13 -5.03
CA THR A 38 10.98 -9.33 -5.67
C THR A 38 12.02 -8.97 -6.73
N LYS A 39 12.95 -9.90 -7.01
CA LYS A 39 14.01 -9.75 -8.00
C LYS A 39 13.81 -10.78 -9.12
N HIS A 40 13.82 -10.34 -10.37
CA HIS A 40 13.80 -11.21 -11.55
C HIS A 40 14.71 -10.66 -12.64
N ASN A 41 15.63 -11.48 -13.18
CA ASN A 41 16.61 -11.11 -14.21
C ASN A 41 17.29 -9.74 -13.94
N ASP A 42 17.80 -9.58 -12.72
CA ASP A 42 18.47 -8.35 -12.23
C ASP A 42 17.62 -7.07 -12.16
N LYS A 43 16.32 -7.16 -12.46
CA LYS A 43 15.34 -6.10 -12.22
C LYS A 43 14.58 -6.35 -10.93
N PHE A 44 14.25 -5.26 -10.24
CA PHE A 44 13.45 -5.29 -9.02
C PHE A 44 12.03 -4.84 -9.31
N TYR A 45 11.07 -5.52 -8.70
CA TYR A 45 9.65 -5.26 -8.89
C TYR A 45 8.99 -5.08 -7.52
N ASN A 46 8.16 -4.05 -7.39
CA ASN A 46 7.27 -3.87 -6.24
C ASN A 46 5.84 -4.20 -6.68
N LEU A 47 5.29 -5.30 -6.15
CA LEU A 47 3.97 -5.79 -6.53
C LEU A 47 3.05 -5.92 -5.32
N GLY A 48 1.76 -5.65 -5.50
CA GLY A 48 0.77 -5.77 -4.44
C GLY A 48 -0.63 -5.99 -4.98
N ILE A 49 -1.60 -6.18 -4.09
CA ILE A 49 -3.01 -6.35 -4.47
C ILE A 49 -3.69 -4.98 -4.58
N ASP A 50 -4.43 -4.78 -5.66
CA ASP A 50 -5.36 -3.68 -5.83
C ASP A 50 -6.77 -4.14 -5.43
N HIS A 51 -7.31 -3.55 -4.37
CA HIS A 51 -8.67 -3.84 -3.89
C HIS A 51 -9.70 -2.79 -4.33
N SER A 52 -9.33 -1.83 -5.18
CA SER A 52 -10.24 -0.83 -5.75
C SER A 52 -10.89 -1.30 -7.04
N CYS A 53 -10.21 -2.17 -7.79
CA CYS A 53 -10.76 -2.70 -9.01
C CYS A 53 -11.89 -3.67 -8.67
N SER A 54 -13.05 -3.42 -9.28
CA SER A 54 -14.16 -4.37 -9.35
C SER A 54 -13.64 -5.72 -9.83
N GLU A 55 -14.27 -6.78 -9.33
CA GLU A 55 -14.04 -8.16 -9.77
C GLU A 55 -13.94 -8.23 -11.31
N ILE A 56 -13.04 -9.08 -11.77
CA ILE A 56 -12.76 -9.32 -13.19
C ILE A 56 -14.06 -9.74 -13.87
N THR A 57 -14.45 -9.03 -14.92
CA THR A 57 -15.66 -9.34 -15.67
C THR A 57 -15.34 -10.18 -16.90
N THR A 58 -16.35 -10.82 -17.50
CA THR A 58 -16.19 -11.60 -18.73
C THR A 58 -15.60 -10.78 -19.87
N ASP A 59 -15.87 -9.48 -19.90
CA ASP A 59 -15.39 -8.56 -20.95
C ASP A 59 -13.89 -8.27 -20.83
N ASP A 60 -13.32 -8.46 -19.64
CA ASP A 60 -11.88 -8.32 -19.41
C ASP A 60 -11.10 -9.56 -19.87
N ILE A 61 -11.79 -10.70 -20.07
CA ILE A 61 -11.18 -11.98 -20.40
C ILE A 61 -11.04 -12.13 -21.92
N PHE A 62 -9.80 -12.25 -22.40
CA PHE A 62 -9.54 -12.63 -23.77
C PHE A 62 -9.90 -14.09 -23.99
N THR A 63 -10.55 -14.36 -25.13
CA THR A 63 -10.92 -15.71 -25.56
C THR A 63 -9.73 -16.55 -26.02
N THR A 64 -8.55 -15.94 -26.17
CA THR A 64 -7.31 -16.63 -26.49
C THR A 64 -6.93 -17.59 -25.36
N LYS A 65 -6.89 -18.88 -25.67
CA LYS A 65 -6.50 -19.94 -24.75
C LYS A 65 -5.07 -20.36 -25.04
N PHE A 66 -4.32 -20.63 -23.97
CA PHE A 66 -3.00 -21.27 -24.07
C PHE A 66 -3.13 -22.72 -23.62
N SER A 67 -2.47 -23.64 -24.32
CA SER A 67 -2.31 -24.99 -23.81
C SER A 67 -1.37 -24.99 -22.59
N THR A 68 -1.57 -25.96 -21.69
CA THR A 68 -0.66 -26.19 -20.55
C THR A 68 0.79 -26.42 -21.01
N ILE A 69 0.99 -26.95 -22.22
CA ILE A 69 2.32 -27.21 -22.79
C ILE A 69 3.00 -25.89 -23.19
N GLU A 70 2.28 -25.00 -23.89
CA GLU A 70 2.79 -23.68 -24.28
C GLU A 70 3.12 -22.84 -23.06
N PHE A 71 2.24 -22.85 -22.05
CA PHE A 71 2.48 -22.12 -20.80
C PHE A 71 3.71 -22.67 -20.04
N LYS A 72 3.86 -24.00 -19.94
CA LYS A 72 5.05 -24.63 -19.34
C LYS A 72 6.33 -24.29 -20.11
N SER A 73 6.28 -24.18 -21.43
CA SER A 73 7.42 -23.77 -22.25
C SER A 73 7.88 -22.35 -21.93
N LEU A 74 6.94 -21.42 -21.69
CA LEU A 74 7.26 -20.05 -21.28
C LEU A 74 7.93 -19.98 -19.88
N ILE A 75 7.50 -20.83 -18.94
CA ILE A 75 8.13 -20.93 -17.62
C ILE A 75 9.53 -21.55 -17.74
N HIS A 76 9.67 -22.71 -18.40
CA HIS A 76 10.95 -23.42 -18.52
C HIS A 76 12.01 -22.63 -19.29
N SER A 77 11.61 -21.71 -20.16
CA SER A 77 12.51 -20.80 -20.85
C SER A 77 12.92 -19.57 -20.03
N ASN A 78 12.57 -19.52 -18.73
CA ASN A 78 12.78 -18.39 -17.82
C ASN A 78 12.22 -17.05 -18.35
N ARG A 79 11.21 -17.10 -19.23
CA ARG A 79 10.50 -15.91 -19.71
C ARG A 79 9.41 -15.46 -18.74
N ILE A 80 8.96 -16.36 -17.86
CA ILE A 80 7.93 -16.10 -16.85
C ILE A 80 8.35 -16.75 -15.52
N GLU A 81 8.36 -15.97 -14.44
CA GLU A 81 8.52 -16.45 -13.06
C GLU A 81 7.22 -16.31 -12.27
N ILE A 82 6.86 -17.31 -11.46
CA ILE A 82 5.64 -17.30 -10.62
C ILE A 82 6.04 -17.09 -9.16
N LEU A 83 5.48 -16.05 -8.54
CA LEU A 83 5.78 -15.61 -7.19
C LEU A 83 4.52 -15.62 -6.33
N ARG A 84 4.62 -15.99 -5.05
CA ARG A 84 3.50 -15.85 -4.11
C ARG A 84 3.52 -14.46 -3.47
N ILE A 85 2.41 -13.71 -3.53
CA ILE A 85 2.40 -12.31 -3.03
C ILE A 85 2.59 -12.24 -1.52
N ASN A 86 2.01 -13.16 -0.76
CA ASN A 86 2.28 -13.30 0.68
C ASN A 86 1.95 -14.74 1.15
N GLN A 87 2.48 -15.18 2.29
CA GLN A 87 2.31 -16.55 2.81
C GLN A 87 0.87 -16.91 3.25
N GLU A 88 0.03 -15.92 3.57
CA GLU A 88 -1.38 -16.04 3.96
C GLU A 88 -2.35 -15.82 2.78
N SER A 89 -1.89 -15.16 1.73
CA SER A 89 -2.60 -14.92 0.50
C SER A 89 -2.33 -16.11 -0.39
N GLU A 90 -3.41 -16.59 -0.97
CA GLU A 90 -3.30 -17.64 -1.93
C GLU A 90 -3.20 -17.10 -3.37
N THR A 91 -2.65 -15.90 -3.51
CA THR A 91 -2.49 -15.22 -4.80
C THR A 91 -1.06 -15.37 -5.28
N TYR A 92 -0.89 -15.90 -6.50
CA TYR A 92 0.39 -15.97 -7.19
C TYR A 92 0.45 -14.92 -8.29
N VAL A 93 1.61 -14.38 -8.60
CA VAL A 93 1.84 -13.39 -9.66
C VAL A 93 2.89 -13.92 -10.60
N ALA A 94 2.61 -13.85 -11.90
CA ALA A 94 3.59 -14.19 -12.93
C ALA A 94 4.28 -12.90 -13.40
N VAL A 95 5.61 -12.87 -13.45
CA VAL A 95 6.42 -11.72 -13.90
C VAL A 95 7.29 -12.16 -15.07
N SER A 96 7.46 -11.30 -16.05
CA SER A 96 8.28 -11.49 -17.24
C SER A 96 9.26 -10.33 -17.46
N ASP A 97 10.16 -10.46 -18.42
CA ASP A 97 11.19 -9.48 -18.77
C ASP A 97 10.66 -8.11 -19.23
N ASN A 98 9.39 -8.05 -19.69
CA ASN A 98 8.68 -6.84 -20.08
C ASN A 98 7.57 -6.38 -19.09
N GLY A 99 7.40 -7.03 -17.92
CA GLY A 99 6.44 -6.62 -16.88
C GLY A 99 5.67 -7.77 -16.21
N ILE A 100 4.62 -7.45 -15.44
CA ILE A 100 3.72 -8.45 -14.84
C ILE A 100 2.89 -9.11 -15.93
N LEU A 101 2.81 -10.44 -15.90
CA LEU A 101 2.13 -11.28 -16.89
C LEU A 101 1.02 -12.16 -16.27
N GLY A 102 0.77 -12.13 -14.95
CA GLY A 102 -0.22 -13.01 -14.32
C GLY A 102 -0.60 -12.69 -12.88
N VAL A 103 -1.85 -13.00 -12.48
CA VAL A 103 -2.35 -13.04 -11.09
C VAL A 103 -3.27 -14.26 -10.99
N MET A 104 -2.83 -15.29 -10.29
CA MET A 104 -3.57 -16.54 -10.10
C MET A 104 -4.18 -16.57 -8.69
N ASP A 105 -5.48 -16.84 -8.61
CA ASP A 105 -6.22 -17.05 -7.35
C ASP A 105 -6.33 -18.56 -7.05
N SER A 106 -6.26 -18.98 -5.78
CA SER A 106 -6.07 -20.38 -5.38
C SER A 106 -7.31 -21.22 -5.18
N ASN A 107 -8.50 -20.67 -5.38
CA ASN A 107 -9.69 -21.52 -5.40
C ASN A 107 -9.50 -22.70 -6.39
N THR A 108 -8.65 -22.51 -7.41
CA THR A 108 -8.14 -23.56 -8.32
C THR A 108 -6.88 -24.28 -7.83
N ALA A 109 -6.02 -23.66 -7.00
CA ALA A 109 -4.82 -24.31 -6.45
C ALA A 109 -5.14 -25.37 -5.38
N ASN A 110 -6.22 -25.21 -4.60
CA ASN A 110 -6.72 -26.28 -3.72
C ASN A 110 -7.31 -27.45 -4.54
N ALA A 111 -7.95 -27.16 -5.67
CA ALA A 111 -8.40 -28.18 -6.62
C ALA A 111 -7.21 -28.93 -7.27
N LEU A 112 -6.15 -28.21 -7.67
CA LEU A 112 -4.90 -28.79 -8.18
C LEU A 112 -4.16 -29.64 -7.14
N LYS A 113 -4.16 -29.25 -5.86
CA LYS A 113 -3.62 -30.07 -4.75
C LYS A 113 -4.41 -31.36 -4.52
N SER A 114 -5.69 -31.42 -4.91
CA SER A 114 -6.55 -32.61 -4.78
C SER A 114 -6.41 -33.64 -5.92
N GLY A 115 -5.39 -33.54 -6.77
CA GLY A 115 -5.14 -34.51 -7.84
C GLY A 115 -6.00 -34.28 -9.08
N LEU A 116 -6.35 -33.02 -9.37
CA LEU A 116 -7.06 -32.69 -10.60
C LEU A 116 -6.20 -33.02 -11.83
N GLU A 117 -6.77 -33.78 -12.76
CA GLU A 117 -6.19 -34.04 -14.07
C GLU A 117 -5.86 -32.71 -14.80
N PRO A 118 -4.61 -32.49 -15.25
CA PRO A 118 -4.21 -31.26 -15.94
C PRO A 118 -5.03 -30.92 -17.19
N SER A 119 -5.72 -31.91 -17.76
CA SER A 119 -6.65 -31.77 -18.90
C SER A 119 -7.96 -31.06 -18.56
N LYS A 120 -8.28 -30.89 -17.27
CA LYS A 120 -9.49 -30.23 -16.76
C LYS A 120 -9.26 -28.76 -16.39
N VAL A 121 -8.06 -28.23 -16.59
CA VAL A 121 -7.67 -26.86 -16.25
C VAL A 121 -7.49 -26.07 -17.55
N GLU A 122 -7.99 -24.84 -17.59
CA GLU A 122 -7.72 -23.89 -18.66
C GLU A 122 -7.13 -22.57 -18.13
N TRP A 123 -6.35 -21.93 -18.99
CA TRP A 123 -5.67 -20.66 -18.71
C TRP A 123 -6.27 -19.60 -19.61
N ASN A 124 -6.96 -18.63 -19.02
CA ASN A 124 -7.51 -17.49 -19.76
C ASN A 124 -6.61 -16.28 -19.55
N LEU A 125 -6.35 -15.53 -20.62
CA LEU A 125 -5.66 -14.25 -20.51
C LEU A 125 -6.68 -13.16 -20.20
N VAL A 126 -6.34 -12.21 -19.35
CA VAL A 126 -7.24 -11.16 -18.89
C VAL A 126 -6.54 -9.82 -18.96
N ARG A 127 -7.26 -8.80 -19.44
CA ARG A 127 -6.81 -7.41 -19.46
C ARG A 127 -7.10 -6.77 -18.12
N HIS A 128 -6.09 -6.18 -17.49
CA HIS A 128 -6.26 -5.30 -16.35
C HIS A 128 -6.58 -3.87 -16.80
N LYS A 129 -7.33 -3.11 -15.99
CA LYS A 129 -7.60 -1.68 -16.23
C LYS A 129 -6.33 -0.82 -16.28
N SER A 130 -5.23 -1.27 -15.67
CA SER A 130 -3.93 -0.60 -15.82
C SER A 130 -3.21 -0.89 -17.15
N GLY A 131 -3.83 -1.65 -18.07
CA GLY A 131 -3.23 -2.08 -19.33
C GLY A 131 -2.33 -3.32 -19.23
N MET A 132 -2.13 -3.86 -18.02
CA MET A 132 -1.37 -5.11 -17.82
C MET A 132 -2.19 -6.33 -18.25
N LEU A 133 -1.51 -7.42 -18.60
CA LEU A 133 -2.14 -8.70 -18.91
C LEU A 133 -1.88 -9.69 -17.77
N TYR A 134 -2.86 -10.53 -17.45
CA TYR A 134 -2.68 -11.59 -16.47
C TYR A 134 -3.42 -12.88 -16.82
N PHE A 135 -2.88 -14.02 -16.39
CA PHE A 135 -3.54 -15.31 -16.51
C PHE A 135 -4.45 -15.62 -15.33
N LEU A 136 -5.64 -16.10 -15.65
CA LEU A 136 -6.60 -16.68 -14.73
C LEU A 136 -6.63 -18.19 -14.97
N VAL A 137 -6.54 -18.97 -13.88
CA VAL A 137 -6.60 -20.44 -13.94
C VAL A 137 -7.99 -20.88 -13.54
N ASN A 138 -8.69 -21.53 -14.47
CA ASN A 138 -10.06 -22.00 -14.28
C ASN A 138 -10.18 -23.50 -14.53
N LEU A 139 -11.30 -24.06 -14.08
CA LEU A 139 -11.75 -25.35 -14.58
C LEU A 139 -12.27 -25.18 -16.01
N LYS A 140 -12.08 -26.22 -16.84
CA LYS A 140 -12.67 -26.28 -18.17
C LYS A 140 -14.19 -26.11 -18.05
N ASP A 141 -14.75 -25.26 -18.91
CA ASP A 141 -16.19 -24.91 -18.94
C ASP A 141 -16.70 -24.19 -17.68
N ALA A 142 -15.80 -23.60 -16.88
CA ALA A 142 -16.19 -22.74 -15.76
C ALA A 142 -17.01 -21.53 -16.25
N ASP A 143 -18.05 -21.21 -15.50
CA ASP A 143 -18.85 -20.01 -15.73
C ASP A 143 -18.03 -18.76 -15.39
N LEU A 144 -17.42 -18.17 -16.42
CA LEU A 144 -16.55 -17.00 -16.30
C LEU A 144 -17.27 -15.78 -15.70
N SER A 145 -18.61 -15.71 -15.78
CA SER A 145 -19.40 -14.63 -15.18
C SER A 145 -19.37 -14.64 -13.64
N LYS A 146 -18.95 -15.75 -13.04
CA LYS A 146 -18.88 -15.94 -11.58
C LYS A 146 -17.45 -15.91 -11.04
N VAL A 147 -16.45 -15.71 -11.91
CA VAL A 147 -15.05 -15.71 -11.47
C VAL A 147 -14.75 -14.42 -10.72
N LYS A 148 -14.35 -14.59 -9.47
CA LYS A 148 -13.82 -13.52 -8.63
C LYS A 148 -12.33 -13.73 -8.49
N ALA A 149 -11.53 -12.86 -9.09
CA ALA A 149 -10.09 -12.86 -8.89
C ALA A 149 -9.60 -11.47 -8.50
N LYS A 150 -8.61 -11.45 -7.60
CA LYS A 150 -7.99 -10.22 -7.14
C LYS A 150 -7.12 -9.63 -8.24
N THR A 151 -7.09 -8.32 -8.31
CA THR A 151 -6.19 -7.59 -9.18
C THR A 151 -4.85 -7.35 -8.48
N ALA A 152 -3.74 -7.43 -9.20
CA ALA A 152 -2.44 -6.97 -8.72
C ALA A 152 -1.97 -5.71 -9.46
N TYR A 153 -1.12 -4.92 -8.81
CA TYR A 153 -0.45 -3.75 -9.40
C TYR A 153 1.07 -3.92 -9.35
N LEU A 154 1.76 -3.22 -10.26
CA LEU A 154 3.21 -3.00 -10.22
C LEU A 154 3.48 -1.52 -9.94
N THR A 155 4.55 -1.23 -9.23
CA THR A 155 5.08 0.11 -9.08
C THR A 155 6.61 0.09 -9.04
N GLU A 156 7.23 1.21 -9.42
CA GLU A 156 8.68 1.37 -9.41
C GLU A 156 9.22 1.48 -7.98
N THR A 157 8.47 2.16 -7.10
CA THR A 157 8.85 2.40 -5.71
C THR A 157 8.01 1.60 -4.73
N PRO A 158 8.55 1.10 -3.61
CA PRO A 158 7.77 0.36 -2.62
C PRO A 158 6.53 1.12 -2.14
N LEU A 159 5.38 0.44 -2.14
CA LEU A 159 4.14 0.97 -1.59
C LEU A 159 3.92 0.43 -0.17
N PHE A 160 3.88 1.32 0.81
CA PHE A 160 3.65 0.98 2.21
C PHE A 160 2.45 1.74 2.77
N LEU A 161 1.85 1.17 3.81
CA LEU A 161 0.65 1.73 4.46
C LEU A 161 1.02 2.49 5.72
N ASN A 162 0.45 3.68 5.83
CA ASN A 162 0.59 4.59 6.97
C ASN A 162 -0.79 4.89 7.54
N VAL A 163 -0.85 5.08 8.85
CA VAL A 163 -2.01 5.70 9.49
C VAL A 163 -1.82 7.21 9.40
N HIS A 164 -2.78 7.86 8.77
CA HIS A 164 -2.85 9.30 8.60
C HIS A 164 -3.80 9.89 9.64
N HIS A 165 -3.31 10.87 10.39
CA HIS A 165 -4.14 11.75 11.21
C HIS A 165 -4.81 12.77 10.30
N LYS A 166 -6.15 12.77 10.26
CA LYS A 166 -6.95 13.73 9.47
C LYS A 166 -6.82 15.16 10.00
N HIS A 167 -6.48 15.28 11.27
CA HIS A 167 -6.20 16.53 11.95
C HIS A 167 -5.28 16.29 13.15
N TYR A 168 -4.75 17.37 13.72
CA TYR A 168 -3.92 17.31 14.92
C TYR A 168 -4.59 18.07 16.07
N ILE A 169 -4.64 17.47 17.26
CA ILE A 169 -5.09 18.11 18.51
C ILE A 169 -3.85 18.37 19.36
N ILE A 170 -3.70 19.59 19.86
CA ILE A 170 -2.58 19.98 20.73
C ILE A 170 -2.53 19.06 21.96
N GLN A 171 -1.34 18.60 22.34
CA GLN A 171 -1.07 17.67 23.45
C GLN A 171 -1.68 16.27 23.32
N HIS A 172 -2.40 15.94 22.25
CA HIS A 172 -2.78 14.56 21.96
C HIS A 172 -1.58 13.78 21.42
N LYS A 173 -1.32 12.63 22.04
CA LYS A 173 -0.34 11.69 21.55
C LYS A 173 -0.88 10.97 20.32
N ALA A 174 0.03 10.47 19.47
CA ALA A 174 -0.33 9.83 18.21
C ALA A 174 -1.43 8.74 18.33
N TRP A 175 -1.49 8.02 19.46
CA TRP A 175 -2.48 6.97 19.73
C TRP A 175 -3.77 7.41 20.46
N GLU A 176 -3.89 8.68 20.85
CA GLU A 176 -5.02 9.20 21.65
C GLU A 176 -6.19 9.71 20.77
N TYR A 177 -6.07 9.58 19.45
CA TYR A 177 -7.09 9.99 18.47
C TYR A 177 -8.15 8.91 18.30
N ASP A 178 -9.39 9.36 18.07
CA ASP A 178 -10.52 8.47 17.80
C ASP A 178 -10.37 7.82 16.42
N ASP A 179 -11.11 6.73 16.21
CA ASP A 179 -11.08 5.99 14.94
C ASP A 179 -11.42 6.90 13.76
N GLU A 180 -12.36 7.82 13.96
CA GLU A 180 -12.84 8.74 12.94
C GLU A 180 -11.75 9.70 12.44
N ASP A 181 -10.75 9.97 13.26
CA ASP A 181 -9.66 10.90 12.99
C ASP A 181 -8.47 10.23 12.31
N LEU A 182 -8.48 8.91 12.24
CA LEU A 182 -7.40 8.09 11.71
C LEU A 182 -7.84 7.37 10.44
N ILE A 183 -6.98 7.34 9.43
CA ILE A 183 -7.27 6.66 8.16
C ILE A 183 -6.01 6.02 7.59
N THR A 184 -6.12 4.79 7.10
CA THR A 184 -5.02 4.11 6.41
C THR A 184 -4.87 4.64 4.99
N LEU A 185 -3.70 5.18 4.66
CA LEU A 185 -3.32 5.62 3.32
C LEU A 185 -2.00 4.97 2.89
N CYS A 186 -1.85 4.68 1.59
CA CYS A 186 -0.52 4.38 1.05
C CYS A 186 0.35 5.63 1.04
N ASN A 187 1.67 5.47 0.99
CA ASN A 187 2.63 6.57 0.92
C ASN A 187 2.35 7.58 -0.21
N GLU A 188 1.92 7.12 -1.38
CA GLU A 188 1.55 8.01 -2.50
C GLU A 188 0.30 8.86 -2.18
N CYS A 189 -0.79 8.22 -1.74
CA CYS A 189 -2.02 8.93 -1.37
C CYS A 189 -1.80 9.82 -0.15
N HIS A 190 -1.00 9.38 0.81
CA HIS A 190 -0.64 10.14 2.00
C HIS A 190 0.10 11.42 1.60
N ALA A 191 1.09 11.34 0.72
CA ALA A 191 1.78 12.53 0.21
C ALA A 191 0.83 13.48 -0.52
N LYS A 192 -0.10 12.96 -1.34
CA LYS A 192 -1.11 13.77 -2.03
C LYS A 192 -2.00 14.55 -1.06
N VAL A 193 -2.48 13.92 0.01
CA VAL A 193 -3.32 14.61 1.02
C VAL A 193 -2.56 15.77 1.65
N HIS A 194 -1.29 15.54 2.04
CA HIS A 194 -0.45 16.60 2.61
C HIS A 194 -0.16 17.72 1.63
N GLN A 195 -0.04 17.42 0.33
CA GLN A 195 0.17 18.43 -0.71
C GLN A 195 -1.10 19.24 -1.04
N SER A 196 -2.29 18.63 -1.00
CA SER A 196 -3.52 19.26 -1.49
C SER A 196 -4.34 19.98 -0.42
N ILE A 197 -4.35 19.48 0.82
CA ILE A 197 -5.26 19.98 1.88
C ILE A 197 -4.49 20.49 3.09
N GLY A 198 -3.24 20.05 3.29
CA GLY A 198 -2.55 20.20 4.58
C GLY A 198 -3.21 19.33 5.65
N ALA A 199 -2.89 19.58 6.93
CA ALA A 199 -3.57 18.96 8.06
C ALA A 199 -4.01 20.04 9.05
N PRO A 200 -5.32 20.24 9.27
CA PRO A 200 -5.80 21.23 10.21
C PRO A 200 -5.35 20.87 11.64
N VAL A 201 -4.95 21.88 12.41
CA VAL A 201 -4.64 21.76 13.84
C VAL A 201 -5.77 22.38 14.65
N TYR A 202 -6.18 21.74 15.73
CA TYR A 202 -7.25 22.16 16.63
C TYR A 202 -6.68 22.38 18.05
N SER A 203 -6.99 23.54 18.65
CA SER A 203 -6.59 23.83 20.04
C SER A 203 -7.63 23.31 21.03
N ASP A 204 -7.32 22.14 21.60
CA ASP A 204 -7.95 21.51 22.77
C ASP A 204 -9.44 21.07 22.69
N LYS A 205 -9.76 20.21 23.67
CA LYS A 205 -11.04 19.51 23.91
C LYS A 205 -12.18 20.41 24.41
N ASN A 206 -11.95 21.71 24.59
CA ASN A 206 -12.94 22.68 25.07
C ASN A 206 -13.57 23.50 23.91
N GLY A 207 -13.22 23.20 22.66
CA GLY A 207 -13.92 23.73 21.49
C GLY A 207 -13.42 25.07 20.97
N PHE A 208 -12.25 25.55 21.40
CA PHE A 208 -11.58 26.65 20.70
C PHE A 208 -10.95 26.12 19.41
N VAL A 209 -11.71 26.12 18.32
CA VAL A 209 -11.23 25.72 17.01
C VAL A 209 -10.53 26.90 16.35
N LYS A 210 -9.19 26.91 16.38
CA LYS A 210 -8.43 27.74 15.46
C LYS A 210 -7.82 26.82 14.41
N GLU A 211 -8.47 26.73 13.25
CA GLU A 211 -7.86 26.10 12.08
C GLU A 211 -6.61 26.90 11.72
N ILE A 212 -5.44 26.34 12.02
CA ILE A 212 -4.17 26.91 11.60
C ILE A 212 -3.84 26.26 10.25
N PRO A 213 -3.90 27.01 9.13
CA PRO A 213 -3.40 26.49 7.87
C PRO A 213 -1.89 26.29 8.01
N LEU A 214 -1.44 25.03 7.95
CA LEU A 214 -0.04 24.68 8.00
C LEU A 214 0.52 24.53 6.59
N THR A 215 1.63 25.21 6.31
CA THR A 215 2.35 25.11 5.05
C THR A 215 3.16 23.81 5.04
N PRO A 216 2.90 22.86 4.13
CA PRO A 216 3.72 21.65 4.03
C PRO A 216 5.19 21.99 3.81
N CYS A 217 6.08 21.22 4.42
CA CYS A 217 7.52 21.48 4.36
C CYS A 217 8.00 21.52 2.90
N LEU A 218 8.71 22.59 2.52
CA LEU A 218 9.13 22.85 1.14
C LEU A 218 10.09 21.80 0.58
N ARG A 219 10.70 20.98 1.44
CA ARG A 219 11.56 19.87 1.02
C ARG A 219 10.79 18.57 0.82
N CYS A 220 9.94 18.19 1.78
CA CYS A 220 9.29 16.88 1.78
C CYS A 220 7.80 16.90 1.43
N GLY A 221 7.22 18.08 1.19
CA GLY A 221 5.80 18.24 0.88
C GLY A 221 4.88 17.70 1.98
N GLY A 222 5.24 17.86 3.26
CA GLY A 222 4.41 17.41 4.38
C GLY A 222 4.59 15.95 4.82
N THR A 223 5.42 15.16 4.12
CA THR A 223 5.63 13.76 4.51
C THR A 223 6.49 13.59 5.75
N GLY A 224 7.42 14.53 5.99
CA GLY A 224 8.38 14.48 7.10
C GLY A 224 9.49 13.44 6.94
N TYR A 225 9.42 12.60 5.89
CA TYR A 225 10.23 11.39 5.73
C TYR A 225 10.38 11.04 4.24
N PHE A 226 11.54 10.48 3.89
CA PHE A 226 11.90 9.96 2.57
C PHE A 226 12.26 8.47 2.67
N PRO A 227 11.43 7.57 2.12
CA PRO A 227 11.65 6.12 2.20
C PRO A 227 12.99 5.66 1.64
N GLU A 228 13.46 6.31 0.58
CA GLU A 228 14.69 5.99 -0.14
C GLU A 228 15.92 6.16 0.77
N TYR A 229 15.83 7.08 1.73
CA TYR A 229 16.89 7.38 2.70
C TYR A 229 16.67 6.71 4.05
N LYS A 230 15.82 5.68 4.17
CA LYS A 230 15.59 4.98 5.46
C LYS A 230 16.89 4.53 6.16
N HIS A 231 17.92 4.21 5.38
CA HIS A 231 19.23 3.79 5.89
C HIS A 231 20.09 4.95 6.43
N VAL A 232 19.70 6.20 6.19
CA VAL A 232 20.37 7.41 6.68
C VAL A 232 19.43 8.16 7.62
N GLU A 233 19.78 8.21 8.92
CA GLU A 233 18.96 8.81 9.97
C GLU A 233 17.47 8.42 9.91
N HIS A 234 17.19 7.14 9.62
CA HIS A 234 15.81 6.64 9.49
C HIS A 234 14.97 7.43 8.49
N GLY A 235 15.56 7.93 7.39
CA GLY A 235 14.84 8.61 6.31
C GLY A 235 14.21 9.94 6.69
N ILE A 236 14.54 10.51 7.85
CA ILE A 236 13.93 11.76 8.31
C ILE A 236 14.25 12.91 7.35
N CYS A 237 13.28 13.78 7.10
CA CYS A 237 13.53 14.97 6.27
C CYS A 237 14.53 15.90 6.98
N PHE A 238 15.73 16.09 6.42
CA PHE A 238 16.77 16.92 7.04
C PHE A 238 16.44 18.42 7.14
N ARG A 239 15.40 18.89 6.43
CA ARG A 239 14.92 20.27 6.56
C ARG A 239 14.00 20.41 7.77
N CYS A 240 12.91 19.64 7.79
CA CYS A 240 11.91 19.79 8.86
C CYS A 240 12.15 18.89 10.07
N ARG A 241 13.14 17.98 10.03
CA ARG A 241 13.42 17.00 11.08
C ARG A 241 12.17 16.22 11.52
N GLY A 242 11.29 15.91 10.57
CA GLY A 242 10.03 15.21 10.84
C GLY A 242 8.86 16.12 11.28
N ALA A 243 9.06 17.44 11.37
CA ALA A 243 7.99 18.40 11.71
C ALA A 243 6.88 18.48 10.66
N ARG A 244 7.18 18.10 9.42
CA ARG A 244 6.27 18.06 8.26
C ARG A 244 5.79 19.42 7.76
N PHE A 245 5.65 20.43 8.60
CA PHE A 245 5.15 21.75 8.22
C PHE A 245 6.15 22.86 8.58
N GLU A 246 6.21 23.92 7.77
CA GLU A 246 7.21 25.00 7.90
C GLU A 246 7.08 25.76 9.22
N GLU A 247 5.85 26.01 9.66
CA GLU A 247 5.53 26.71 10.91
C GLU A 247 6.03 25.93 12.14
N LEU A 248 6.25 24.62 11.98
CA LEU A 248 6.66 23.72 13.06
C LEU A 248 8.18 23.48 13.11
N ILE A 249 8.93 23.84 12.06
CA ILE A 249 10.39 23.59 11.99
C ILE A 249 11.14 24.35 13.09
N GLN A 250 10.71 25.57 13.39
CA GLN A 250 11.34 26.46 14.38
C GLN A 250 11.29 25.93 15.82
N TYR A 251 10.38 25.00 16.12
CA TYR A 251 10.23 24.43 17.47
C TYR A 251 11.09 23.16 17.69
N MET A 252 11.69 22.62 16.62
CA MET A 252 12.45 21.35 16.68
C MET A 252 13.82 21.41 17.37
N PRO A 253 14.59 22.52 17.35
CA PRO A 253 15.89 22.56 18.03
C PRO A 253 15.80 22.67 19.57
N ASN A 254 14.62 22.93 20.14
CA ASN A 254 14.43 23.28 21.56
C ASN A 254 13.21 22.60 22.20
N LEU A 255 12.83 21.38 21.79
CA LEU A 255 11.73 20.63 22.41
C LEU A 255 11.93 20.42 23.93
N ASP A 256 13.19 20.39 24.40
CA ASP A 256 13.51 20.27 25.84
C ASP A 256 13.58 21.61 26.60
N LYS A 257 13.53 22.76 25.89
CA LYS A 257 13.74 24.10 26.46
C LYS A 257 12.63 25.12 26.18
N ALA A 258 11.74 24.84 25.24
CA ALA A 258 10.59 25.69 24.97
C ALA A 258 9.57 25.59 26.13
N PRO A 259 8.97 26.72 26.57
CA PRO A 259 7.82 26.66 27.47
C PRO A 259 6.76 25.73 26.89
N LYS A 260 6.21 24.82 27.70
CA LYS A 260 5.19 23.85 27.26
C LYS A 260 3.93 24.53 26.71
N GLU A 261 3.75 25.80 27.00
CA GLU A 261 2.66 26.66 26.54
C GLU A 261 2.89 27.22 25.11
N ASP A 262 4.14 27.17 24.62
CA ASP A 262 4.56 27.67 23.30
C ASP A 262 4.83 26.54 22.28
N LEU A 263 4.73 25.28 22.71
CA LEU A 263 4.84 24.14 21.82
C LEU A 263 3.47 23.86 21.18
N PRO A 264 3.38 23.71 19.86
CA PRO A 264 2.15 23.30 19.19
C PRO A 264 1.77 21.82 19.46
N PHE A 265 2.56 21.07 20.26
CA PHE A 265 2.37 19.66 20.61
C PHE A 265 2.76 19.36 22.06
#